data_AF-A0A1H5GI15-F1
#
_entry.id   AF-A0A1H5GI15-F1
#
_cell.length_a   1.000
_cell.length_b   1.000
_cell.length_c   1.000
_cell.angle_alpha   90.00
_cell.angle_beta   90.00
_cell.angle_gamma   90.00
#
_symmetry.space_group_name_H-M   'P 1'
#
loop_
_entity.id
_entity.type
_entity.pdbx_description
1 polymer ?
#
loop_
_entity_poly.entity_id
_entity_poly.type
_entity_poly.pdbx_seq_one_letter_code
_entity_poly.pdbx_strand_id
1 'polypeptide(L)'
;MHISTGHWAAFGGGVLGANCVPHLVTAARRGRMLTPIAGEDSGPTANLAWGAINLTASVALAVSAHRRLDRRAEGAVACAAGAATFGLWAWAYETWSH
;
A
#
# COMPACT_ATOMS: atom_id res chain seq x y z
N MET A 1 -8.00 -7.51 23.38
CA MET A 1 -7.66 -6.34 22.54
C MET A 1 -8.74 -6.22 21.47
N HIS A 2 -9.54 -5.16 21.46
CA HIS A 2 -10.65 -5.01 20.52
C HIS A 2 -10.18 -4.25 19.27
N ILE A 3 -10.07 -4.93 18.13
CA ILE A 3 -9.64 -4.32 16.87
C ILE A 3 -10.82 -3.52 16.30
N SER A 4 -10.67 -2.19 16.25
CA SER A 4 -11.71 -1.29 15.72
C SER A 4 -11.57 -1.09 14.21
N THR A 5 -12.60 -0.52 13.58
CA THR A 5 -12.56 -0.08 12.18
C THR A 5 -11.47 0.97 11.91
N GLY A 6 -11.04 1.73 12.94
CA GLY A 6 -9.90 2.64 12.85
C GLY A 6 -8.55 1.90 12.69
N HIS A 7 -8.38 0.77 13.37
CA HIS A 7 -7.19 -0.07 13.24
C HIS A 7 -7.11 -0.69 11.84
N TRP A 8 -8.23 -1.19 11.32
CA TRP A 8 -8.30 -1.70 9.95
C TRP A 8 -8.02 -0.63 8.91
N ALA A 9 -8.53 0.60 9.12
CA ALA A 9 -8.20 1.72 8.24
C ALA A 9 -6.70 2.04 8.27
N ALA A 10 -6.08 2.11 9.45
CA ALA A 10 -4.64 2.33 9.56
C ALA A 10 -3.82 1.22 8.88
N PHE A 11 -4.19 -0.04 9.12
CA PHE A 11 -3.56 -1.21 8.50
C PHE A 11 -3.65 -1.17 6.97
N GLY A 12 -4.86 -0.98 6.43
CA GLY A 12 -5.06 -0.86 4.98
C GLY A 12 -4.31 0.35 4.40
N GLY A 13 -4.26 1.46 5.13
CA GLY A 13 -3.46 2.63 4.77
C GLY A 13 -1.98 2.30 4.62
N GLY A 14 -1.43 1.49 5.53
CA GLY A 14 -0.06 0.98 5.47
C GLY A 14 0.20 0.07 4.29
N VAL A 15 -0.69 -0.89 4.01
CA VAL A 15 -0.60 -1.78 2.84
C VAL A 15 -0.55 -0.99 1.54
N LEU A 16 -1.50 -0.08 1.34
CA LEU A 16 -1.60 0.72 0.11
C LEU A 16 -0.44 1.73 0.00
N GLY A 17 -0.03 2.31 1.13
CA GLY A 17 1.11 3.22 1.18
C GLY A 17 2.42 2.53 0.81
N ALA A 18 2.63 1.29 1.28
CA ALA A 18 3.79 0.50 0.89
C ALA A 18 3.71 0.04 -0.58
N ASN A 19 2.51 -0.29 -1.08
CA ASN A 19 2.32 -0.69 -2.48
C ASN A 19 2.56 0.46 -3.47
N CYS A 20 2.23 1.72 -3.12
CA CYS A 20 2.36 2.82 -4.09
C CYS A 20 3.82 3.12 -4.48
N VAL A 21 4.76 2.95 -3.55
CA VAL A 21 6.18 3.30 -3.73
C VAL A 21 6.82 2.59 -4.92
N PRO A 22 6.83 1.25 -5.01
CA PRO A 22 7.46 0.57 -6.15
C PRO A 22 6.81 0.95 -7.47
N HIS A 23 5.49 1.13 -7.55
CA HIS A 23 4.83 1.55 -8.79
C HIS A 23 5.22 2.96 -9.24
N LEU A 24 5.30 3.93 -8.32
CA LEU A 24 5.74 5.28 -8.64
C LEU A 24 7.21 5.32 -9.06
N VAL A 25 8.07 4.54 -8.39
CA VAL A 25 9.49 4.41 -8.76
C VAL A 25 9.64 3.76 -10.15
N THR A 26 8.92 2.66 -10.41
CA THR A 26 8.93 1.98 -11.72
C THR A 26 8.45 2.91 -12.83
N ALA A 27 7.36 3.67 -12.60
CA ALA A 27 6.87 4.65 -13.56
C ALA A 27 7.91 5.74 -13.85
N ALA A 28 8.55 6.29 -12.81
CA ALA A 28 9.61 7.29 -12.94
C ALA A 28 10.82 6.78 -13.74
N ARG A 29 11.16 5.49 -13.56
CA ARG A 29 12.22 4.80 -14.31
C ARG A 29 11.78 4.32 -15.69
N ARG A 30 10.52 4.53 -16.07
CA ARG A 30 9.88 4.00 -17.29
C ARG A 30 9.99 2.47 -17.41
N GLY A 31 10.01 1.77 -16.28
CA GLY A 31 10.04 0.32 -16.21
C GLY A 31 8.66 -0.33 -16.44
N ARG A 32 8.63 -1.65 -16.23
CA ARG A 32 7.42 -2.47 -16.21
C ARG A 32 7.31 -3.18 -14.87
N MET A 33 6.08 -3.40 -14.42
CA MET A 33 5.79 -4.11 -13.18
C MET A 33 4.31 -4.50 -13.19
N LEU A 34 3.97 -5.64 -12.60
CA LEU A 34 2.59 -6.12 -12.49
C LEU A 34 1.65 -5.03 -11.94
N THR A 35 0.54 -4.76 -12.63
CA THR A 35 -0.58 -4.01 -12.06
C THR A 35 -1.91 -4.72 -12.32
N PRO A 36 -2.93 -4.57 -11.47
CA PRO A 36 -4.27 -5.09 -11.75
C PRO A 36 -4.92 -4.47 -12.98
N ILE A 37 -4.43 -3.31 -13.44
CA ILE A 37 -5.00 -2.56 -14.56
C ILE A 37 -4.62 -3.20 -15.90
N ALA A 38 -3.36 -3.62 -16.06
CA ALA A 38 -2.84 -4.06 -17.35
C ALA A 38 -1.95 -5.33 -17.28
N GLY A 39 -1.93 -6.04 -16.15
CA GLY A 39 -1.21 -7.31 -16.00
C GLY A 39 0.28 -7.16 -15.77
N GLU A 40 1.04 -8.23 -15.98
CA GLU A 40 2.46 -8.37 -15.62
C GLU A 40 3.38 -7.38 -16.36
N ASP A 41 3.07 -7.09 -17.63
CA ASP A 41 3.86 -6.20 -18.50
C ASP A 41 3.42 -4.73 -18.47
N SER A 42 2.70 -4.31 -17.42
CA SER A 42 2.17 -2.95 -17.33
C SER A 42 3.29 -1.91 -17.45
N GLY A 43 3.15 -1.00 -18.42
CA GLY A 43 4.12 0.06 -18.70
C GLY A 43 4.08 1.24 -17.70
N PRO A 44 4.80 2.34 -18.01
CA PRO A 44 4.98 3.45 -17.07
C PRO A 44 3.68 4.16 -16.68
N THR A 45 2.75 4.35 -17.63
CA THR A 45 1.47 5.03 -17.38
C THR A 45 0.56 4.22 -16.46
N ALA A 46 0.49 2.90 -16.66
CA ALA A 46 -0.30 2.01 -15.82
C ALA A 46 0.26 1.96 -14.38
N ASN A 47 1.59 1.90 -14.25
CA ASN A 47 2.26 2.00 -12.95
C ASN A 47 2.01 3.34 -12.25
N LEU A 48 2.07 4.45 -12.98
CA LEU A 48 1.78 5.77 -12.41
C LEU A 48 0.33 5.84 -11.91
N ALA A 49 -0.62 5.40 -12.72
CA ALA A 49 -2.04 5.40 -12.36
C ALA A 49 -2.29 4.53 -11.12
N TRP A 50 -1.75 3.32 -11.11
CA TRP A 50 -1.93 2.40 -9.99
C TRP A 50 -1.24 2.90 -8.70
N GLY A 51 -0.03 3.45 -8.81
CA GLY A 51 0.66 4.10 -7.71
C GLY A 51 -0.12 5.29 -7.13
N ALA A 52 -0.67 6.14 -7.99
CA ALA A 52 -1.48 7.29 -7.57
C ALA A 52 -2.78 6.87 -6.85
N ILE A 53 -3.45 5.80 -7.32
CA ILE A 53 -4.64 5.24 -6.67
C ILE A 53 -4.28 4.75 -5.26
N ASN A 54 -3.22 3.97 -5.12
CA ASN A 54 -2.77 3.44 -3.83
C ASN A 54 -2.38 4.56 -2.86
N LEU A 55 -1.66 5.58 -3.33
CA LEU A 55 -1.29 6.73 -2.52
C LEU A 55 -2.52 7.49 -2.03
N THR A 56 -3.47 7.78 -2.93
CA THR A 56 -4.70 8.51 -2.60
C THR A 56 -5.54 7.74 -1.58
N ALA A 57 -5.71 6.43 -1.79
CA ALA A 57 -6.45 5.57 -0.87
C ALA A 57 -5.72 5.44 0.49
N SER A 58 -4.39 5.33 0.50
CA SER A 58 -3.59 5.33 1.72
C SER A 58 -3.81 6.59 2.56
N VAL A 59 -3.76 7.77 1.93
CA VAL A 59 -4.03 9.06 2.60
C VAL A 59 -5.46 9.10 3.14
N ALA A 60 -6.46 8.70 2.35
CA ALA A 60 -7.85 8.69 2.79
C ALA A 60 -8.07 7.78 4.01
N LEU A 61 -7.44 6.60 4.02
CA LEU A 61 -7.50 5.66 5.14
C LEU A 61 -6.75 6.16 6.37
N ALA A 62 -5.60 6.83 6.19
CA ALA A 62 -4.86 7.45 7.29
C ALA A 62 -5.68 8.57 7.96
N VAL A 63 -6.35 9.42 7.17
CA VAL A 63 -7.27 10.45 7.69
C VAL A 63 -8.45 9.82 8.42
N SER A 64 -9.03 8.75 7.88
CA SER A 64 -10.12 8.01 8.51
C SER A 64 -9.71 7.40 9.85
N ALA A 65 -8.53 6.75 9.90
CA ALA A 65 -7.98 6.19 11.13
C ALA A 65 -7.70 7.27 12.18
N HIS A 66 -7.15 8.42 11.77
CA HIS A 66 -6.88 9.54 12.66
C HIS A 66 -8.14 10.06 13.36
N ARG A 67 -9.30 10.01 12.69
CA ARG A 67 -10.58 10.45 13.25
C ARG A 67 -11.25 9.41 14.16
N ARG A 68 -10.80 8.15 14.13
CA ARG A 68 -11.46 7.01 14.80
C ARG A 68 -10.63 6.39 15.92
N LEU A 69 -9.36 6.76 16.02
CA LEU A 69 -8.44 6.25 17.03
C LEU A 69 -8.07 7.37 17.99
N ASP A 70 -8.31 7.13 19.28
CA ASP A 70 -7.94 8.08 20.34
C ASP A 70 -6.40 8.09 20.55
N ARG A 71 -5.74 6.96 20.29
CA ARG A 71 -4.29 6.80 20.46
C ARG A 71 -3.57 6.70 19.12
N ARG A 72 -2.84 7.76 18.76
CA ARG A 72 -2.02 7.81 17.53
C ARG A 72 -1.01 6.66 17.44
N ALA A 73 -0.44 6.24 18.55
CA ALA A 73 0.53 5.13 18.59
C ALA A 73 -0.07 3.81 18.09
N GLU A 74 -1.34 3.52 18.41
CA GLU A 74 -2.02 2.30 17.95
C GLU A 74 -2.22 2.32 16.43
N GLY A 75 -2.59 3.49 15.88
CA GLY A 75 -2.69 3.70 14.44
C GLY A 75 -1.34 3.55 13.74
N ALA A 76 -0.27 4.05 14.33
CA ALA A 76 1.08 3.91 13.78
C ALA A 76 1.53 2.44 13.74
N VAL A 77 1.28 1.68 14.81
CA VAL A 77 1.59 0.24 14.86
C VAL A 77 0.78 -0.53 13.82
N ALA A 78 -0.53 -0.27 13.69
CA ALA A 78 -1.37 -0.91 12.70
C ALA A 78 -0.93 -0.58 11.26
N CYS A 79 -0.58 0.67 10.99
CA CYS A 79 -0.04 1.11 9.70
C CYS A 79 1.30 0.42 9.37
N ALA A 80 2.23 0.40 10.33
CA ALA A 80 3.51 -0.29 10.16
C ALA A 80 3.32 -1.80 9.93
N ALA A 81 2.38 -2.44 10.63
CA ALA A 81 2.03 -3.84 10.41
C ALA A 81 1.50 -4.07 8.99
N GLY A 82 0.62 -3.19 8.48
CA GLY A 82 0.13 -3.25 7.11
C GLY A 82 1.24 -3.11 6.07
N ALA A 83 2.14 -2.13 6.25
CA ALA A 83 3.30 -1.96 5.38
C ALA A 83 4.22 -3.19 5.39
N ALA A 84 4.48 -3.76 6.58
CA ALA A 84 5.27 -4.98 6.72
C ALA A 84 4.61 -6.18 6.04
N THR A 85 3.28 -6.36 6.19
CA THR A 85 2.53 -7.41 5.50
C THR A 85 2.65 -7.28 3.98
N PHE A 86 2.53 -6.07 3.44
CA PHE A 86 2.74 -5.86 2.01
C PHE A 86 4.18 -6.20 1.58
N GLY A 87 5.18 -5.76 2.34
CA GLY A 87 6.59 -6.07 2.06
C GLY A 87 6.87 -7.58 2.09
N LEU A 88 6.33 -8.31 3.06
CA LEU A 88 6.41 -9.77 3.15
C LEU A 88 5.78 -10.45 1.94
N TRP A 89 4.58 -10.01 1.55
CA TRP A 89 3.90 -10.55 0.36
C TRP A 89 4.71 -10.27 -0.91
N ALA A 90 5.19 -9.04 -1.10
CA ALA A 90 5.97 -8.66 -2.27
C ALA A 90 7.26 -9.48 -2.36
N TRP A 91 7.97 -9.63 -1.24
CA TRP A 91 9.15 -10.49 -1.17
C TRP A 91 8.84 -11.95 -1.53
N ALA A 92 7.76 -12.52 -0.98
CA ALA A 92 7.36 -13.89 -1.30
C ALA A 92 6.96 -14.04 -2.77
N TYR A 93 6.23 -13.07 -3.33
CA TYR A 93 5.85 -13.05 -4.75
C TYR A 93 7.09 -13.04 -5.65
N GLU A 94 8.04 -12.15 -5.41
CA GLU A 94 9.29 -12.08 -6.18
C GLU A 94 10.15 -13.36 -6.04
N THR A 95 10.09 -14.04 -4.88
CA THR A 95 10.90 -15.24 -4.62
C THR A 95 10.30 -16.51 -5.23
N TRP A 96 8.98 -16.58 -5.42
CA TRP A 96 8.29 -17.78 -5.91
C TRP A 96 7.80 -17.69 -7.34
N SER A 97 7.79 -16.50 -7.93
CA SER A 97 7.38 -16.27 -9.33
C SER A 97 8.56 -16.39 -10.32
N HIS A 98 9.75 -16.71 -9.82
CA HIS A 98 11.01 -16.90 -10.54
C HIS A 98 11.72 -18.17 -10.06
#